data_AF-A0A4W2GZF6-F1
#
_entry.id   AF-A0A4W2GZF6-F1
#
_cell.length_a   1.000
_cell.length_b   1.000
_cell.length_c   1.000
_cell.angle_alpha   90.00
_cell.angle_beta   90.00
_cell.angle_gamma   90.00
#
_symmetry.space_group_name_H-M   'P 1'
#
loop_
_entity.id
_entity.type
_entity.pdbx_description
1 polymer ?
#
loop_
_entity_poly.entity_id
_entity_poly.type
_entity_poly.pdbx_seq_one_letter_code
_entity_poly.pdbx_strand_id
1 'polypeptide(L)'
;MVRPLNCIVAVSQNMGIGKNGNLPWPPLRNEFQYFQRMTTVSSVEGKQNLVIMGRKTWFSIPEKNRPLKDRINIVLSRELKEPPKGAHFLAKSLDDALELIEDPELTNKVDVVWIVGGSSVYKISRCSFG
;
A
#
# COMPACT_ATOMS: atom_id res chain seq x y z
N MET A 1 -2.50 -0.04 20.80
CA MET A 1 -3.93 -0.25 20.49
C MET A 1 -3.98 -0.76 19.06
N VAL A 2 -4.56 -1.93 18.81
CA VAL A 2 -4.46 -2.55 17.47
C VAL A 2 -5.26 -1.73 16.46
N ARG A 3 -4.58 -1.12 15.47
CA ARG A 3 -5.24 -0.40 14.38
C ARG A 3 -5.81 -1.38 13.34
N PRO A 4 -7.02 -1.16 12.82
CA PRO A 4 -7.56 -1.98 11.74
C PRO A 4 -6.77 -1.75 10.44
N LEU A 5 -6.48 -2.83 9.72
CA LEU A 5 -5.84 -2.80 8.41
C LEU A 5 -6.87 -3.07 7.33
N ASN A 6 -6.96 -2.17 6.35
CA ASN A 6 -7.83 -2.34 5.19
C ASN A 6 -7.03 -2.88 4.02
N CYS A 7 -7.64 -3.77 3.23
CA CYS A 7 -7.02 -4.34 2.05
C CYS A 7 -7.82 -3.97 0.81
N ILE A 8 -7.11 -3.54 -0.24
CA ILE A 8 -7.70 -3.27 -1.55
C ILE A 8 -6.92 -3.99 -2.63
N VAL A 9 -7.56 -4.91 -3.34
CA VAL A 9 -6.92 -5.75 -4.34
C VAL A 9 -7.83 -5.91 -5.55
N ALA A 10 -7.22 -5.96 -6.74
CA ALA A 10 -7.88 -6.45 -7.95
C ALA A 10 -7.39 -7.88 -8.19
N VAL A 11 -8.33 -8.80 -8.39
CA VAL A 11 -8.08 -10.24 -8.61
C VAL A 11 -8.72 -10.67 -9.93
N SER A 12 -8.06 -11.56 -10.67
CA SER A 12 -8.70 -12.32 -11.74
C SER A 12 -9.55 -13.45 -11.16
N GLN A 13 -10.39 -14.06 -12.00
CA GLN A 13 -11.28 -15.17 -11.61
C GLN A 13 -10.54 -16.37 -10.99
N ASN A 14 -9.26 -16.57 -11.33
CA ASN A 14 -8.39 -17.60 -10.76
C ASN A 14 -7.53 -17.10 -9.58
N MET A 15 -7.93 -16.02 -8.90
CA MET A 15 -7.21 -15.41 -7.78
C MET A 15 -5.82 -14.85 -8.13
N GLY A 16 -5.56 -14.62 -9.42
CA GLY A 16 -4.33 -14.00 -9.89
C GLY A 16 -4.35 -12.48 -9.67
N ILE A 17 -3.25 -11.93 -9.15
CA ILE A 17 -3.10 -10.48 -8.90
C ILE A 17 -2.03 -9.81 -9.78
N GLY A 18 -1.24 -10.61 -10.50
CA GLY A 18 -0.07 -10.14 -11.23
C GLY A 18 0.66 -11.28 -11.95
N LYS A 19 1.25 -10.98 -13.11
CA LYS A 19 2.10 -11.90 -13.88
C LYS A 19 3.35 -11.14 -14.34
N ASN A 20 4.53 -11.68 -14.07
CA ASN A 20 5.82 -11.09 -14.44
C ASN A 20 5.99 -9.61 -14.00
N GLY A 21 5.50 -9.26 -12.81
CA GLY A 21 5.59 -7.89 -12.28
C GLY A 21 4.59 -6.88 -12.87
N ASN A 22 3.71 -7.34 -13.77
CA ASN A 22 2.67 -6.53 -14.38
C ASN A 22 1.28 -7.06 -14.00
N LEU A 23 0.26 -6.21 -14.19
CA LEU A 23 -1.13 -6.65 -14.12
C LEU A 23 -1.43 -7.56 -15.34
N PRO A 24 -2.16 -8.68 -15.16
CA PRO A 24 -2.42 -9.62 -16.26
C PRO A 24 -3.55 -9.15 -17.19
N TRP A 25 -4.14 -7.99 -16.92
CA TRP A 25 -5.21 -7.36 -17.69
C TRP A 25 -4.76 -5.98 -18.23
N PRO A 26 -5.40 -5.47 -19.29
CA PRO A 26 -5.15 -4.12 -19.78
C PRO A 26 -5.47 -3.06 -18.71
N PRO A 27 -4.98 -1.81 -18.83
CA PRO A 27 -5.23 -0.76 -17.85
C PRO A 27 -6.72 -0.52 -17.60
N LEU A 28 -7.19 -0.92 -16.42
CA LEU A 28 -8.58 -0.80 -16.00
C LEU A 28 -8.82 0.57 -15.33
N ARG A 29 -9.17 1.57 -16.16
CA ARG A 29 -9.23 2.98 -15.72
C ARG A 29 -10.22 3.21 -14.57
N ASN A 30 -11.38 2.57 -14.59
CA ASN A 30 -12.42 2.76 -13.57
C ASN A 30 -11.95 2.20 -12.22
N GLU A 31 -11.24 1.07 -12.24
CA GLU A 31 -10.69 0.38 -11.09
C GLU A 31 -9.51 1.16 -10.51
N PHE A 32 -8.69 1.79 -11.35
CA PHE A 32 -7.67 2.73 -10.89
C PHE A 32 -8.27 3.98 -10.25
N GLN A 33 -9.37 4.53 -10.79
CA GLN A 33 -10.08 5.65 -10.18
C GLN A 33 -10.70 5.24 -8.84
N TYR A 34 -11.29 4.05 -8.77
CA TYR A 34 -11.80 3.47 -7.52
C TYR A 34 -10.68 3.33 -6.49
N PHE A 35 -9.55 2.73 -6.85
CA PHE A 35 -8.38 2.59 -5.99
C PHE A 35 -7.88 3.95 -5.47
N GLN A 36 -7.75 4.95 -6.36
CA GLN A 36 -7.33 6.29 -5.95
C GLN A 36 -8.32 6.91 -4.97
N ARG A 37 -9.62 6.87 -5.28
CA ARG A 37 -10.65 7.41 -4.39
C ARG A 37 -10.63 6.76 -3.02
N MET A 38 -10.61 5.42 -2.96
CA MET A 38 -10.62 4.69 -1.68
C MET A 38 -9.36 4.94 -0.85
N THR A 39 -8.19 5.02 -1.50
CA THR A 39 -6.93 5.19 -0.78
C THR A 39 -6.58 6.64 -0.49
N THR A 40 -7.19 7.63 -1.15
CA THR A 40 -6.89 9.07 -0.94
C THR A 40 -7.89 9.77 -0.03
N VAL A 41 -9.17 9.40 -0.05
CA VAL A 41 -10.20 10.10 0.74
C VAL A 41 -10.02 9.75 2.23
N SER A 42 -9.60 10.74 3.02
CA SER A 42 -9.57 10.67 4.50
C SER A 42 -10.97 10.98 5.04
N SER A 43 -11.38 10.27 6.09
CA SER A 43 -12.63 10.56 6.82
C SER A 43 -12.44 11.66 7.87
N VAL A 44 -11.18 11.99 8.19
CA VAL A 44 -10.81 12.99 9.20
C VAL A 44 -10.06 14.14 8.54
N GLU A 45 -10.53 15.36 8.77
CA GLU A 45 -9.89 16.58 8.27
C GLU A 45 -8.48 16.76 8.87
N GLY A 46 -7.53 17.16 8.02
CA GLY A 46 -6.12 17.30 8.41
C GLY A 46 -5.33 15.99 8.50
N LYS A 47 -5.98 14.83 8.34
CA LYS A 47 -5.32 13.53 8.27
C LYS A 47 -5.22 13.00 6.85
N GLN A 48 -4.26 12.09 6.64
CA GLN A 48 -4.01 11.42 5.38
C GLN A 48 -4.11 9.90 5.56
N ASN A 49 -4.48 9.23 4.47
CA ASN A 49 -4.42 7.78 4.43
C ASN A 49 -2.99 7.31 4.16
N LEU A 50 -2.69 6.12 4.69
CA LEU A 50 -1.40 5.48 4.57
C LEU A 50 -1.52 4.21 3.72
N VAL A 51 -0.60 4.03 2.79
CA VAL A 51 -0.53 2.85 1.92
C VAL A 51 0.75 2.07 2.21
N ILE A 52 0.59 0.78 2.50
CA ILE A 52 1.68 -0.17 2.69
C ILE A 52 1.75 -1.07 1.47
N MET A 53 2.94 -1.16 0.87
CA MET A 53 3.16 -2.04 -0.26
C MET A 53 4.52 -2.70 -0.27
N GLY A 54 4.63 -3.85 -0.92
CA GLY A 54 5.90 -4.54 -1.11
C GLY A 54 6.79 -3.86 -2.16
N ARG A 55 8.10 -4.04 -2.03
CA ARG A 55 9.13 -3.58 -2.99
C ARG A 55 8.75 -3.84 -4.46
N LYS A 56 8.32 -5.06 -4.79
CA LYS A 56 7.94 -5.43 -6.17
C LYS A 56 6.74 -4.62 -6.68
N THR A 57 5.74 -4.39 -5.82
CA THR A 57 4.57 -3.57 -6.14
C THR A 57 4.98 -2.12 -6.36
N TRP A 58 5.85 -1.58 -5.51
CA TRP A 58 6.40 -0.23 -5.70
C TRP A 58 7.06 -0.09 -7.08
N PHE A 59 7.95 -1.01 -7.47
CA PHE A 59 8.63 -0.94 -8.77
C PHE A 59 7.74 -1.23 -9.98
N SER A 60 6.57 -1.87 -9.79
CA SER A 60 5.58 -2.03 -10.87
C SER A 60 4.80 -0.74 -11.17
N ILE A 61 4.79 0.23 -10.26
CA ILE A 61 4.09 1.51 -10.49
C ILE A 61 4.98 2.38 -11.41
N PRO A 62 4.43 2.95 -12.50
CA PRO A 62 5.17 3.85 -13.38
C PRO A 62 5.80 5.01 -12.59
N GLU A 63 7.04 5.39 -12.92
CA GLU A 63 7.78 6.45 -12.19
C GLU A 63 7.01 7.77 -12.08
N LYS A 64 6.29 8.17 -13.13
CA LYS A 64 5.43 9.37 -13.14
C LYS A 64 4.31 9.37 -12.08
N ASN A 65 3.93 8.18 -11.61
CA ASN A 65 2.86 7.98 -10.63
C ASN A 65 3.42 7.61 -9.24
N ARG A 66 4.75 7.67 -9.05
CA ARG A 66 5.42 7.45 -7.77
C ARG A 66 5.94 8.77 -7.21
N PRO A 67 5.72 9.06 -5.91
CA PRO A 67 4.82 8.36 -4.98
C PRO A 67 3.34 8.50 -5.36
N LEU A 68 2.50 7.66 -4.75
CA LEU A 68 1.07 7.87 -4.80
C LEU A 68 0.73 9.17 -4.04
N LYS A 69 0.34 10.21 -4.79
CA LYS A 69 0.03 11.55 -4.25
C LYS A 69 -1.04 11.50 -3.16
N ASP A 70 -0.96 12.45 -2.22
CA ASP A 70 -1.89 12.67 -1.11
C ASP A 70 -2.02 11.51 -0.13
N ARG A 71 -1.01 10.62 -0.11
CA ARG A 71 -0.94 9.43 0.74
C ARG A 71 0.46 9.26 1.31
N ILE A 72 0.54 8.72 2.51
CA ILE A 72 1.81 8.29 3.12
C ILE A 72 2.17 6.93 2.54
N ASN A 73 3.31 6.84 1.85
CA ASN A 73 3.73 5.61 1.16
C ASN A 73 4.81 4.89 1.95
N ILE A 74 4.51 3.71 2.46
CA ILE A 74 5.45 2.79 3.11
C ILE A 74 5.79 1.64 2.18
N VAL A 75 7.08 1.43 1.94
CA VAL A 75 7.57 0.31 1.15
C VAL A 75 8.17 -0.76 2.05
N LEU A 76 7.70 -2.00 1.90
CA LEU A 76 8.25 -3.17 2.59
C LEU A 76 9.36 -3.80 1.75
N SER A 77 10.57 -3.82 2.29
CA SER A 77 11.71 -4.50 1.67
C SER A 77 12.74 -4.92 2.71
N ARG A 78 13.28 -6.14 2.56
CA ARG A 78 14.40 -6.64 3.38
C ARG A 78 15.77 -6.34 2.77
N GLU A 79 15.80 -6.00 1.48
CA GLU A 79 17.03 -5.80 0.70
C GLU A 79 17.42 -4.33 0.59
N LEU A 80 16.43 -3.42 0.66
CA LEU A 80 16.71 -1.99 0.59
C LEU A 80 17.25 -1.52 1.94
N LYS A 81 18.26 -0.65 1.89
CA LYS A 81 18.81 0.02 3.06
C LYS A 81 18.12 1.35 3.35
N GLU A 82 17.56 1.97 2.31
CA GLU A 82 16.93 3.29 2.36
C GLU A 82 15.60 3.29 1.58
N PRO A 83 14.66 4.19 1.93
CA PRO A 83 13.42 4.35 1.17
C PRO A 83 13.71 4.62 -0.31
N PRO A 84 13.05 3.90 -1.24
CA PRO A 84 13.23 4.16 -2.66
C PRO A 84 12.74 5.57 -3.00
N LYS A 85 13.31 6.18 -4.05
CA LYS A 85 13.04 7.59 -4.42
C LYS A 85 11.54 7.93 -4.38
N GLY A 86 11.19 8.88 -3.52
CA GLY A 86 9.82 9.39 -3.34
C GLY A 86 8.95 8.62 -2.34
N ALA A 87 9.35 7.42 -1.88
CA ALA A 87 8.68 6.78 -0.76
C ALA A 87 8.96 7.54 0.54
N HIS A 88 7.99 7.55 1.46
CA HIS A 88 8.12 8.28 2.71
C HIS A 88 8.88 7.45 3.74
N PHE A 89 8.58 6.14 3.81
CA PHE A 89 9.18 5.23 4.77
C PHE A 89 9.55 3.89 4.14
N LEU A 90 10.57 3.26 4.71
CA LEU A 90 10.98 1.91 4.43
C LEU A 90 10.81 1.08 5.70
N ALA A 91 10.18 -0.08 5.59
CA ALA A 91 10.11 -1.05 6.67
C ALA A 91 10.56 -2.44 6.20
N LYS A 92 11.14 -3.22 7.11
CA LYS A 92 11.69 -4.56 6.82
C LYS A 92 10.62 -5.65 6.88
N SER A 93 9.55 -5.42 7.64
CA SER A 93 8.43 -6.32 7.83
C SER A 93 7.12 -5.54 7.97
N LEU A 94 5.99 -6.26 7.99
CA LEU A 94 4.70 -5.66 8.31
C LEU A 94 4.71 -5.14 9.75
N ASP A 95 5.28 -5.90 10.69
CA ASP A 95 5.35 -5.50 12.10
C ASP A 95 6.14 -4.19 12.28
N ASP A 96 7.28 -4.05 11.62
CA ASP A 96 8.09 -2.82 11.60
C ASP A 96 7.30 -1.63 11.02
N ALA A 97 6.50 -1.86 9.97
CA ALA A 97 5.61 -0.83 9.45
C ALA A 97 4.48 -0.46 10.44
N LEU A 98 3.97 -1.41 11.23
CA LEU A 98 2.95 -1.14 12.24
C LEU A 98 3.54 -0.34 13.40
N GLU A 99 4.74 -0.69 13.87
CA GLU A 99 5.49 0.07 14.87
C GLU A 99 5.71 1.52 14.43
N LEU A 100 6.13 1.74 13.18
CA LEU A 100 6.26 3.08 12.61
C LEU A 100 4.94 3.86 12.65
N ILE A 101 3.80 3.22 12.39
CA ILE A 101 2.49 3.89 12.39
C ILE A 101 2.03 4.20 13.82
N GLU A 102 2.46 3.41 14.81
CA GLU A 102 2.21 3.68 16.23
C GLU A 102 3.01 4.86 16.78
N ASP A 103 4.08 5.30 16.11
CA ASP A 103 4.79 6.52 16.47
C ASP A 103 3.83 7.72 16.57
N PRO A 104 3.90 8.55 17.62
CA PRO A 104 3.01 9.70 17.81
C PRO A 104 2.97 10.67 16.62
N GLU A 105 4.09 10.85 15.90
CA GLU A 105 4.14 11.76 14.76
C GLU A 105 3.29 11.25 13.58
N LEU A 106 3.33 9.94 13.33
CA LEU A 106 2.55 9.29 12.28
C LEU A 106 1.11 9.05 12.73
N THR A 107 0.91 8.65 13.98
CA THR A 107 -0.40 8.41 14.59
C THR A 107 -1.35 9.58 14.46
N ASN A 108 -0.84 10.81 14.63
CA ASN A 108 -1.65 12.01 14.53
C ASN A 108 -1.95 12.42 13.09
N LYS A 109 -1.15 11.97 12.12
CA LYS A 109 -1.30 12.28 10.69
C LYS A 109 -2.11 11.23 9.94
N VAL A 110 -2.09 9.98 10.40
CA VAL A 110 -2.73 8.85 9.71
C VAL A 110 -4.18 8.68 10.14
N ASP A 111 -5.08 8.60 9.16
CA ASP A 111 -6.47 8.19 9.35
C ASP A 111 -6.63 6.67 9.11
N VAL A 112 -6.60 6.25 7.85
CA VAL A 112 -6.79 4.85 7.46
C VAL A 112 -5.51 4.22 6.91
N VAL A 113 -5.22 2.98 7.33
CA VAL A 113 -4.12 2.17 6.80
C VAL A 113 -4.64 1.18 5.75
N TRP A 114 -4.05 1.24 4.56
CA TRP A 114 -4.36 0.42 3.40
C TRP A 114 -3.18 -0.47 3.01
N ILE A 115 -3.38 -1.78 2.95
CA ILE A 115 -2.48 -2.71 2.29
C ILE A 115 -2.86 -2.78 0.81
N VAL A 116 -1.92 -2.40 -0.06
CA VAL A 116 -2.13 -2.35 -1.52
C VAL A 116 -1.32 -3.41 -2.27
N GLY A 117 -0.79 -4.39 -1.53
CA GLY A 117 -0.14 -5.59 -2.05
C GLY A 117 1.38 -5.57 -1.96
N GLY A 118 2.11 -6.51 -2.55
CA GLY A 118 1.65 -7.63 -3.37
C GLY A 118 1.29 -8.89 -2.56
N SER A 119 1.26 -10.04 -3.25
CA SER A 119 0.80 -11.33 -2.70
C SER A 119 1.46 -11.70 -1.38
N SER A 120 2.76 -11.44 -1.23
CA SER A 120 3.48 -11.68 0.02
C SER A 120 2.97 -10.82 1.17
N VAL A 121 2.66 -9.55 0.90
CA VAL A 121 2.15 -8.61 1.91
C VAL A 121 0.73 -8.99 2.31
N TYR A 122 -0.14 -9.29 1.34
CA TYR A 122 -1.49 -9.76 1.60
C TYR A 122 -1.55 -11.04 2.43
N LYS A 123 -0.63 -11.99 2.16
CA LYS A 123 -0.53 -13.24 2.91
C LYS A 123 -0.12 -12.99 4.37
N ILE A 124 0.83 -12.08 4.59
CA ILE A 124 1.31 -11.75 5.94
C ILE A 124 0.25 -10.96 6.71
N SER A 125 -0.45 -10.03 6.04
CA SER A 125 -1.53 -9.24 6.65
C SER A 125 -2.82 -10.04 6.88
N ARG A 126 -2.83 -11.35 6.56
CA ARG A 126 -3.99 -12.26 6.66
C ARG A 126 -5.25 -11.70 5.98
N CYS A 127 -5.08 -10.92 4.92
CA CYS A 127 -6.21 -10.45 4.16
C CYS A 127 -6.82 -11.62 3.41
N SER A 128 -7.98 -12.07 3.89
CA SER A 128 -8.75 -13.14 3.28
C SER A 128 -9.63 -12.52 2.21
N PHE A 129 -9.36 -12.89 0.96
CA PHE A 129 -10.19 -12.54 -0.18
C PHE A 129 -10.89 -13.84 -0.58
N GLY A 130 -12.15 -13.96 -0.20
CA GLY A 130 -13.02 -15.10 -0.54
C GLY A 130 -13.76 -14.85 -1.85
#